data_AF-A0A0W0X4K3-F1
#
_entry.id   AF-A0A0W0X4K3-F1
#
_cell.length_a   1.000
_cell.length_b   1.000
_cell.length_c   1.000
_cell.angle_alpha   90.00
_cell.angle_beta   90.00
_cell.angle_gamma   90.00
#
_symmetry.space_group_name_H-M   'P 1'
#
loop_
_entity.id
_entity.type
_entity.pdbx_description
1 polymer ?
#
loop_
_entity_poly.entity_id
_entity_poly.type
_entity_poly.pdbx_seq_one_letter_code
_entity_poly.pdbx_strand_id
1 'polypeptide(L)'
;MISIFLATVIGWYLVITSLLLIFKHELVRPVMSEIMTHRALLFILAIITLILGLLLVTSHNIWVMGWPVIITLFAWLILLSGIVRLFFPDVAAKMGQSFLERPARMIVAGVVFLVIGIFLLFKVYFG
;
A
#
# COMPACT_ATOMS: atom_id res chain seq x y z
N MET A 1 6.42 3.97 -21.03
CA MET A 1 4.94 3.84 -21.05
C MET A 1 4.41 3.14 -19.80
N ILE A 2 4.87 1.92 -19.46
CA ILE A 2 4.39 1.20 -18.27
C ILE A 2 4.63 1.96 -16.94
N SER A 3 5.79 2.59 -16.77
CA SER A 3 6.11 3.35 -15.56
C SER A 3 5.16 4.53 -15.33
N ILE A 4 4.76 5.22 -16.41
CA ILE A 4 3.81 6.35 -16.32
C ILE A 4 2.43 5.82 -15.95
N PHE A 5 1.96 4.76 -16.62
CA PHE A 5 0.69 4.12 -16.29
C PHE A 5 0.62 3.68 -14.82
N LEU A 6 1.65 2.96 -14.34
CA LEU A 6 1.71 2.50 -12.96
C LEU A 6 1.83 3.66 -11.96
N ALA A 7 2.61 4.70 -12.26
CA ALA A 7 2.66 5.90 -11.43
C ALA A 7 1.31 6.62 -11.35
N THR A 8 0.55 6.69 -12.44
CA THR A 8 -0.80 7.27 -12.44
C THR A 8 -1.73 6.47 -11.52
N VAL A 9 -1.76 5.14 -11.67
CA VAL A 9 -2.62 4.26 -10.87
C VAL A 9 -2.23 4.30 -9.39
N ILE A 10 -0.94 4.11 -9.08
CA ILE A 10 -0.42 4.12 -7.70
C ILE A 10 -0.57 5.51 -7.10
N GLY A 11 -0.24 6.57 -7.84
CA GLY A 11 -0.35 7.95 -7.38
C GLY A 11 -1.77 8.30 -6.95
N TRP A 12 -2.77 8.06 -7.80
CA TRP A 12 -4.17 8.29 -7.46
C TRP A 12 -4.67 7.38 -6.34
N TYR A 13 -4.29 6.10 -6.34
CA TYR A 13 -4.60 5.18 -5.24
C TYR A 13 -4.09 5.72 -3.89
N LEU A 14 -2.83 6.16 -3.83
CA LEU A 14 -2.24 6.72 -2.62
C LEU A 14 -2.94 8.01 -2.20
N VAL A 15 -3.23 8.93 -3.12
CA VAL A 15 -3.96 10.16 -2.79
C VAL A 15 -5.33 9.84 -2.19
N ILE A 16 -6.16 9.04 -2.88
CA ILE A 16 -7.53 8.74 -2.45
C ILE A 16 -7.54 8.02 -1.09
N THR A 17 -6.73 6.97 -0.94
CA THR A 17 -6.68 6.21 0.31
C THR A 17 -6.09 7.01 1.47
N SER A 18 -5.15 7.91 1.21
CA SER A 18 -4.58 8.79 2.22
C SER A 18 -5.58 9.82 2.72
N LEU A 19 -6.38 10.42 1.84
CA LEU A 19 -7.44 11.34 2.25
C LEU A 19 -8.50 10.62 3.10
N LEU A 20 -8.88 9.39 2.72
CA LEU A 20 -9.75 8.55 3.54
C LEU A 20 -9.12 8.28 4.91
N LEU A 21 -7.84 7.93 4.96
CA LEU A 21 -7.15 7.62 6.21
C LEU A 21 -7.02 8.86 7.10
N ILE A 22 -6.68 10.03 6.56
CA ILE A 22 -6.52 11.26 7.34
C ILE A 22 -7.88 11.74 7.88
N PHE A 23 -8.87 11.91 7.01
CA PHE A 23 -10.14 12.53 7.37
C PHE A 23 -11.17 11.58 7.98
N LYS A 24 -11.03 10.27 7.78
CA LYS A 24 -11.99 9.25 8.22
C LYS A 24 -11.32 8.08 8.97
N HIS A 25 -10.17 8.31 9.62
CA HIS A 25 -9.48 7.25 10.39
C HIS A 25 -10.39 6.57 11.42
N GLU A 26 -11.30 7.31 12.08
CA GLU A 26 -12.23 6.75 13.06
C GLU A 26 -13.18 5.71 12.44
N LEU A 27 -13.53 5.87 11.16
CA LEU A 27 -14.36 4.92 10.40
C LEU A 27 -13.52 3.75 9.87
N VAL A 28 -12.29 4.01 9.42
CA VAL A 28 -11.39 2.99 8.86
C VAL A 28 -10.84 2.04 9.92
N ARG A 29 -10.51 2.56 11.11
CA ARG A 29 -9.86 1.81 12.18
C ARG A 29 -10.63 0.55 12.62
N PRO A 30 -11.94 0.59 12.96
CA PRO A 30 -12.66 -0.60 13.38
C PRO A 30 -12.76 -1.63 12.24
N VAL A 31 -13.01 -1.20 11.00
CA VAL A 31 -13.08 -2.08 9.82
C VAL A 31 -11.75 -2.81 9.61
N MET A 32 -10.63 -2.10 9.68
CA MET A 32 -9.31 -2.72 9.56
C MET A 32 -9.01 -3.68 10.72
N SER A 33 -9.45 -3.35 11.95
CA SER A 33 -9.30 -4.22 13.11
C SER A 33 -10.05 -5.54 12.95
N GLU A 34 -11.28 -5.48 12.44
CA GLU A 34 -12.11 -6.67 12.16
C GLU A 34 -11.43 -7.58 11.12
N ILE A 35 -10.90 -7.00 10.05
CA ILE A 35 -10.12 -7.74 9.05
C ILE A 35 -8.94 -8.47 9.71
N MET A 36 -8.19 -7.82 10.61
CA MET A 36 -7.05 -8.45 11.30
C MET A 36 -7.46 -9.61 12.21
N THR A 37 -8.71 -9.66 12.67
CA THR A 37 -9.23 -10.76 13.49
C THR A 37 -9.84 -11.91 12.68
N HIS A 38 -10.24 -11.65 11.42
CA HIS A 38 -10.84 -12.65 10.55
C HIS A 38 -9.82 -13.33 9.63
N ARG A 39 -9.40 -14.54 10.04
CA ARG A 39 -8.41 -15.36 9.31
C ARG A 39 -8.77 -15.64 7.85
N ALA A 40 -10.04 -15.92 7.56
CA ALA A 40 -10.49 -16.16 6.18
C ALA A 40 -10.32 -14.92 5.28
N LEU A 41 -10.66 -13.73 5.80
CA LEU A 41 -10.46 -12.47 5.07
C LEU A 41 -8.98 -12.17 4.88
N LEU A 42 -8.14 -12.38 5.90
CA LEU A 42 -6.69 -12.23 5.77
C LEU A 42 -6.11 -13.15 4.71
N PHE A 43 -6.56 -14.40 4.63
CA PHE A 43 -6.11 -15.35 3.61
C PHE A 43 -6.49 -14.91 2.19
N ILE A 44 -7.73 -14.47 1.98
CA ILE A 44 -8.19 -13.95 0.68
C ILE A 44 -7.38 -12.70 0.29
N LEU A 45 -7.20 -11.77 1.23
CA LEU A 45 -6.39 -10.57 1.00
C LEU A 45 -4.93 -10.92 0.72
N ALA A 46 -4.37 -11.94 1.35
CA ALA A 46 -3.01 -12.40 1.10
C ALA A 46 -2.86 -12.89 -0.35
N ILE A 47 -3.80 -13.71 -0.84
CA ILE A 47 -3.79 -14.21 -2.23
C ILE A 47 -3.89 -13.05 -3.22
N ILE A 48 -4.86 -12.13 -3.04
CA ILE A 48 -5.04 -10.97 -3.93
C ILE A 48 -3.79 -10.11 -3.93
N THR A 49 -3.25 -9.79 -2.75
CA THR A 49 -2.05 -8.95 -2.60
C THR A 49 -0.82 -9.62 -3.22
N LEU A 50 -0.70 -10.95 -3.08
CA LEU A 50 0.39 -11.73 -3.69
C LEU A 50 0.33 -11.67 -5.21
N ILE A 51 -0.85 -11.90 -5.80
CA ILE A 51 -1.05 -11.82 -7.26
C ILE A 51 -0.72 -10.41 -7.76
N LEU A 52 -1.24 -9.37 -7.10
CA LEU A 52 -0.95 -7.98 -7.46
C LEU A 52 0.54 -7.64 -7.35
N GLY A 53 1.21 -8.10 -6.29
CA GLY A 53 2.65 -7.91 -6.10
C GLY A 53 3.48 -8.60 -7.19
N LEU A 54 3.12 -9.83 -7.56
CA LEU A 54 3.76 -10.55 -8.66
C LEU A 54 3.57 -9.81 -9.99
N LEU A 55 2.35 -9.37 -10.29
CA LEU A 55 2.06 -8.59 -11.51
C LEU A 55 2.87 -7.29 -11.54
N LEU A 56 2.95 -6.56 -10.43
CA LEU A 56 3.69 -5.31 -10.36
C LEU A 56 5.21 -5.52 -10.50
N VAL A 57 5.79 -6.49 -9.79
CA VAL A 57 7.23 -6.76 -9.86
C VAL A 57 7.62 -7.27 -11.25
N THR A 58 6.84 -8.17 -11.83
CA THR A 58 7.13 -8.68 -13.19
C THR A 58 6.91 -7.62 -14.27
N SER A 59 5.95 -6.71 -14.10
CA SER A 59 5.71 -5.61 -15.05
C SER A 59 6.69 -4.44 -14.88
N HIS A 60 7.24 -4.23 -13.67
CA HIS A 60 8.03 -3.05 -13.34
C HIS A 60 9.10 -3.31 -12.26
N ASN A 61 10.23 -3.89 -12.69
CA ASN A 61 11.43 -4.09 -11.85
C ASN A 61 12.61 -3.26 -12.36
N ILE A 62 12.54 -1.94 -12.19
CA ILE A 62 13.51 -1.00 -12.76
C ILE A 62 14.23 -0.25 -11.64
N TRP A 63 15.47 -0.64 -11.38
CA TRP A 63 16.33 -0.05 -10.34
C TRP A 63 17.21 1.07 -10.90
N VAL A 64 16.58 2.11 -11.43
CA VAL A 64 17.27 3.31 -11.91
C VAL A 64 17.20 4.42 -10.87
N MET A 65 18.29 5.17 -10.71
CA MET A 65 18.30 6.36 -9.86
C MET A 65 17.38 7.43 -10.48
N GLY A 66 16.14 7.51 -9.99
CA GLY A 66 15.09 8.39 -10.47
C GLY A 66 13.74 8.05 -9.88
N TRP A 67 12.70 8.80 -10.23
CA TRP A 67 11.34 8.57 -9.69
C TRP A 67 10.74 7.18 -10.00
N PRO A 68 11.08 6.45 -11.10
CA PRO A 68 10.52 5.12 -11.35
C PRO A 68 10.89 4.08 -10.29
N VAL A 69 11.96 4.30 -9.51
CA VAL A 69 12.36 3.40 -8.41
C VAL A 69 11.28 3.32 -7.33
N ILE A 70 10.52 4.40 -7.12
CA ILE A 70 9.43 4.44 -6.13
C ILE A 70 8.39 3.36 -6.48
N ILE A 71 8.04 3.22 -7.77
CA ILE A 71 7.10 2.18 -8.21
C ILE A 71 7.67 0.79 -7.93
N THR A 72 8.96 0.57 -8.21
CA THR A 72 9.61 -0.72 -7.95
C THR A 72 9.63 -1.02 -6.45
N LEU A 73 9.88 -0.03 -5.59
CA LEU A 73 9.76 -0.20 -4.13
C LEU A 73 8.34 -0.58 -3.72
N PHE A 74 7.30 0.08 -4.23
CA PHE A 74 5.91 -0.29 -3.94
C PHE A 74 5.57 -1.69 -4.44
N ALA A 75 6.02 -2.07 -5.63
CA ALA A 75 5.82 -3.41 -6.19
C ALA A 75 6.37 -4.49 -5.25
N TRP A 76 7.60 -4.31 -4.77
CA TRP A 76 8.24 -5.23 -3.83
C TRP A 76 7.57 -5.21 -2.45
N LEU A 77 7.18 -4.05 -1.92
CA LEU A 77 6.46 -3.95 -0.65
C LEU A 77 5.11 -4.68 -0.69
N ILE A 78 4.37 -4.56 -1.79
CA ILE A 78 3.09 -5.25 -2.00
C ILE A 78 3.34 -6.77 -2.06
N LEU A 79 4.33 -7.22 -2.85
CA LEU A 79 4.69 -8.63 -2.94
C LEU A 79 5.07 -9.22 -1.58
N LEU A 80 5.98 -8.57 -0.86
CA LEU A 80 6.44 -9.02 0.46
C LEU A 80 5.29 -9.01 1.48
N SER A 81 4.42 -8.00 1.46
CA SER A 81 3.21 -7.96 2.30
C SER A 81 2.27 -9.14 2.03
N GLY A 82 2.08 -9.52 0.76
CA GLY A 82 1.31 -10.71 0.38
C GLY A 82 1.93 -12.01 0.92
N ILE A 83 3.24 -12.17 0.76
CA ILE A 83 4.00 -13.32 1.28
C ILE A 83 3.89 -13.40 2.80
N VAL A 84 4.13 -12.30 3.52
CA VAL A 84 4.05 -12.28 4.98
C VAL A 84 2.64 -12.62 5.47
N ARG A 85 1.59 -12.08 4.85
CA ARG A 85 0.20 -12.42 5.22
C ARG A 85 -0.14 -13.88 4.95
N LEU A 86 0.41 -14.48 3.89
CA LEU A 86 0.13 -15.86 3.51
C LEU A 86 0.85 -16.88 4.40
N PHE A 87 2.14 -16.68 4.64
CA PHE A 87 2.98 -17.63 5.39
C PHE A 87 3.02 -17.36 6.90
N PHE A 88 2.80 -16.11 7.31
CA PHE A 88 2.90 -15.67 8.70
C PHE A 88 1.67 -14.82 9.10
N PRO A 89 0.43 -15.37 9.02
CA PRO A 89 -0.80 -14.61 9.23
C PRO A 89 -0.88 -13.98 10.64
N ASP A 90 -0.40 -14.67 11.68
CA ASP A 90 -0.39 -14.12 13.04
C ASP A 90 0.58 -12.94 13.20
N VAL A 91 1.72 -12.97 12.48
CA VAL A 91 2.66 -11.84 12.43
C VAL A 91 2.01 -10.65 11.71
N ALA A 92 1.36 -10.89 10.56
CA ALA A 92 0.67 -9.85 9.81
C ALA A 92 -0.47 -9.22 10.62
N ALA A 93 -1.28 -10.03 11.30
CA ALA A 93 -2.37 -9.56 12.17
C ALA A 93 -1.82 -8.71 13.32
N LYS A 94 -0.76 -9.16 13.99
CA LYS A 94 -0.13 -8.41 15.09
C LYS A 94 0.45 -7.07 14.62
N MET A 95 1.13 -7.05 13.48
CA MET A 95 1.66 -5.81 12.88
C MET A 95 0.53 -4.83 12.54
N GLY A 96 -0.54 -5.33 11.92
CA GLY A 96 -1.72 -4.55 11.57
C GLY A 96 -2.42 -3.98 12.79
N GLN A 97 -2.69 -4.81 13.81
CA GLN A 97 -3.29 -4.35 15.07
C GLN A 97 -2.42 -3.31 15.77
N SER A 98 -1.10 -3.53 15.85
CA SER A 98 -0.23 -2.52 16.44
C SER A 98 -0.33 -1.21 15.68
N PHE A 99 -0.30 -1.23 14.35
CA PHE A 99 -0.46 -0.01 13.56
C PHE A 99 -1.75 0.77 13.90
N LEU A 100 -2.85 0.06 14.14
CA LEU A 100 -4.16 0.64 14.49
C LEU A 100 -4.29 1.14 15.95
N GLU A 101 -3.42 0.74 16.87
CA GLU A 101 -3.50 1.14 18.29
C GLU A 101 -3.33 2.66 18.49
N ARG A 102 -2.59 3.34 17.60
CA ARG A 102 -2.32 4.78 17.73
C ARG A 102 -2.87 5.52 16.51
N PRO A 103 -3.95 6.31 16.64
CA PRO A 103 -4.49 7.11 15.54
C PRO A 103 -3.44 7.99 14.85
N ALA A 104 -2.49 8.52 15.62
CA ALA A 104 -1.37 9.29 15.08
C ALA A 104 -0.53 8.52 14.04
N ARG A 105 -0.33 7.20 14.20
CA ARG A 105 0.39 6.37 13.19
C ARG A 105 -0.37 6.32 11.87
N MET A 106 -1.69 6.21 11.93
CA MET A 106 -2.55 6.19 10.74
C MET A 106 -2.50 7.54 10.01
N ILE A 107 -2.60 8.65 10.75
CA ILE A 107 -2.53 10.00 10.17
C ILE A 107 -1.15 10.25 9.54
N VAL A 108 -0.07 9.91 10.26
CA VAL A 108 1.30 10.08 9.73
C VAL A 108 1.51 9.25 8.47
N ALA A 109 1.08 7.98 8.45
CA ALA A 109 1.16 7.15 7.25
C ALA A 109 0.35 7.74 6.09
N GLY A 110 -0.85 8.26 6.37
CA GLY A 110 -1.68 8.95 5.39
C GLY A 110 -0.98 10.19 4.82
N VAL A 111 -0.36 11.02 5.65
CA VAL A 111 0.38 12.20 5.18
C VAL A 111 1.57 11.79 4.31
N VAL A 112 2.35 10.78 4.74
CA VAL A 112 3.50 10.28 3.96
C VAL A 112 3.05 9.75 2.61
N PHE A 113 2.02 8.91 2.57
CA PHE A 113 1.48 8.37 1.32
C PHE A 113 0.85 9.43 0.43
N LEU A 114 0.21 10.45 1.01
CA LEU A 114 -0.33 11.58 0.26
C LEU A 114 0.80 12.35 -0.44
N VAL A 115 1.89 12.65 0.26
CA VAL A 115 3.06 13.35 -0.31
C VAL A 115 3.68 12.52 -1.44
N ILE A 116 3.86 11.22 -1.24
CA ILE A 116 4.39 10.33 -2.29
C ILE A 116 3.45 10.26 -3.49
N GLY A 117 2.14 10.14 -3.27
CA GLY A 117 1.14 10.10 -4.33
C GLY A 117 1.13 11.39 -5.16
N ILE A 118 1.12 12.55 -4.51
CA ILE A 118 1.21 13.85 -5.17
C ILE A 118 2.51 13.97 -5.95
N PHE A 119 3.65 13.55 -5.39
CA PHE A 119 4.94 13.56 -6.07
C PHE A 119 4.94 12.71 -7.35
N LEU A 120 4.38 11.49 -7.29
CA LEU A 120 4.27 10.63 -8.47
C LEU A 120 3.38 11.25 -9.55
N LEU A 121 2.22 11.80 -9.17
CA LEU A 121 1.32 12.46 -10.12
C LEU A 121 1.95 13.72 -10.72
N PHE A 122 2.69 14.48 -9.92
CA PHE A 122 3.45 15.63 -10.43
C PHE A 122 4.46 15.20 -11.50
N LYS A 123 5.20 14.11 -11.27
CA LYS A 123 6.12 13.55 -12.26
C LYS A 123 5.45 12.98 -13.50
N VAL A 124 4.19 12.54 -13.39
CA VAL A 124 3.41 12.06 -14.54
C VAL A 124 2.90 13.20 -15.42
N TYR A 125 2.38 14.28 -14.82
CA TYR A 125 1.68 15.32 -15.56
C TYR A 125 2.55 16.53 -15.95
N PHE A 126 3.66 16.76 -15.24
CA PHE A 126 4.50 17.95 -15.40
C PHE A 126 6.00 17.64 -15.57
N GLY A 127 6.39 16.36 -15.58
CA GLY A 127 7.78 15.90 -15.71
C GLY A 127 8.00 15.05 -16.94
#